data_AF-A0A9D9Y5P5-F1
#
_entry.id   AF-A0A9D9Y5P5-F1
#
_cell.length_a   1.000
_cell.length_b   1.000
_cell.length_c   1.000
_cell.angle_alpha   90.00
_cell.angle_beta   90.00
_cell.angle_gamma   90.00
#
_symmetry.space_group_name_H-M   'P 1'
#
loop_
_entity.id
_entity.type
_entity.pdbx_description
1 polymer ?
#
loop_
_entity_poly.entity_id
_entity_poly.type
_entity_poly.pdbx_seq_one_letter_code
_entity_poly.pdbx_strand_id
1 'polypeptide(L)'
;MNEKRNIKSRIEWFCQNKINAFSPTISPAPKSWDKNEIESPFEGLKYYFDRGVTQFVVQKKYMGSYCDIYLKKEINDSYFVSRNGHKVMHIDVEKAIMACSDIHARFNWKDLSLVIIQAEMLPWSVLGKGLINNEFWAYHHSHKTHHDYLKHSELYDKIEKVRSSEAYQKYISDKKVLSEKAIKKEYPSHVTRQYDSIEAFKMLDLDKYEQGISIFGEQISHFGSDGDISFKPFNVLKKVFDDGSEIVVNDNFSFGEVSDDEFLEINIESPDELETKAKMVTEWFNKLSADKEEGIVIKPRISFLKDLPPAFKVRNNQYLVMIYGIDFINNYQYNMQKRNIDKKIKCSINDWAINHVLLKVKYKDIHSENYHLKNLVYDRIMGEKIESTIDSRL
;
A
#
# COMPACT_ATOMS: atom_id res chain seq x y z
N MET A 1 26.84 8.67 16.52
CA MET A 1 27.95 8.58 15.54
C MET A 1 27.67 7.55 14.45
N ASN A 2 27.17 6.34 14.77
CA ASN A 2 26.87 5.31 13.76
C ASN A 2 25.77 5.70 12.75
N GLU A 3 24.69 6.34 13.19
CA GLU A 3 23.59 6.71 12.29
C GLU A 3 24.00 7.72 11.20
N LYS A 4 24.73 8.79 11.59
CA LYS A 4 25.26 9.77 10.63
C LYS A 4 26.21 9.11 9.61
N ARG A 5 27.05 8.16 10.06
CA ARG A 5 27.94 7.39 9.19
C ARG A 5 27.13 6.53 8.20
N ASN A 6 26.09 5.85 8.66
CA ASN A 6 25.22 5.03 7.83
C ASN A 6 24.49 5.86 6.75
N ILE A 7 23.96 7.03 7.12
CA ILE A 7 23.31 7.94 6.16
C ILE A 7 24.30 8.40 5.10
N LYS A 8 25.51 8.83 5.50
CA LYS A 8 26.56 9.25 4.56
C LYS A 8 26.91 8.12 3.59
N SER A 9 27.09 6.89 4.09
CA SER A 9 27.36 5.72 3.26
C SER A 9 26.20 5.41 2.30
N ARG A 10 24.94 5.54 2.74
CA ARG A 10 23.76 5.34 1.88
C ARG A 10 23.68 6.36 0.75
N ILE A 11 23.91 7.63 1.05
CA ILE A 11 23.94 8.71 0.04
C ILE A 11 25.06 8.48 -0.96
N GLU A 12 26.26 8.17 -0.46
CA GLU A 12 27.42 7.90 -1.30
C GLU A 12 27.15 6.71 -2.25
N TRP A 13 26.55 5.64 -1.72
CA TRP A 13 26.14 4.48 -2.50
C TRP A 13 25.11 4.85 -3.58
N PHE A 14 24.12 5.68 -3.26
CA PHE A 14 23.11 6.18 -4.22
C PHE A 14 23.77 6.93 -5.38
N CYS A 15 24.72 7.84 -5.07
CA CYS A 15 25.47 8.60 -6.07
C CYS A 15 26.33 7.68 -6.96
N GLN A 16 27.09 6.76 -6.36
CA GLN A 16 27.96 5.82 -7.09
C GLN A 16 27.16 4.90 -8.04
N ASN A 17 25.91 4.59 -7.68
CA ASN A 17 25.04 3.71 -8.45
C ASN A 17 24.21 4.42 -9.52
N LYS A 18 24.48 5.71 -9.80
CA LYS A 18 23.82 6.50 -10.85
C LYS A 18 22.29 6.52 -10.71
N ILE A 19 21.78 6.59 -9.48
CA ILE A 19 20.33 6.65 -9.22
C ILE A 19 19.87 8.11 -9.35
N ASN A 20 18.75 8.33 -10.04
CA ASN A 20 18.23 9.65 -10.42
C ASN A 20 16.79 9.89 -9.93
N ALA A 21 16.15 8.91 -9.32
CA ALA A 21 14.78 8.96 -8.83
C ALA A 21 14.68 8.29 -7.45
N PHE A 22 13.66 8.69 -6.70
CA PHE A 22 13.31 8.14 -5.40
C PHE A 22 11.79 8.13 -5.24
N SER A 23 11.21 6.94 -5.04
CA SER A 23 9.77 6.76 -4.94
C SER A 23 9.13 7.59 -3.82
N PRO A 24 7.97 8.24 -4.07
CA PRO A 24 7.19 8.88 -3.02
C PRO A 24 6.38 7.84 -2.23
N THR A 25 6.04 8.15 -0.98
CA THR A 25 4.89 7.46 -0.41
C THR A 25 3.62 7.87 -1.17
N ILE A 26 2.72 6.92 -1.38
CA ILE A 26 1.38 7.19 -1.93
C ILE A 26 0.38 7.18 -0.78
N SER A 27 -0.42 8.24 -0.67
CA SER A 27 -1.52 8.29 0.30
C SER A 27 -2.72 7.52 -0.22
N PRO A 28 -3.53 6.90 0.64
CA PRO A 28 -4.90 6.54 0.30
C PRO A 28 -5.73 7.75 -0.05
N ALA A 29 -6.78 7.54 -0.85
CA ALA A 29 -7.82 8.53 -1.05
C ALA A 29 -8.50 8.89 0.28
N PRO A 30 -9.05 10.12 0.41
CA PRO A 30 -9.87 10.47 1.55
C PRO A 30 -11.07 9.53 1.71
N LYS A 31 -11.53 9.36 2.95
CA LYS A 31 -12.69 8.53 3.28
C LYS A 31 -13.99 9.28 3.02
N SER A 32 -15.06 8.57 2.67
CA SER A 32 -16.42 9.11 2.58
C SER A 32 -17.29 8.46 3.65
N TRP A 33 -17.83 9.28 4.57
CA TRP A 33 -18.81 8.80 5.56
C TRP A 33 -20.14 8.46 4.90
N ASP A 34 -20.59 9.30 3.97
CA ASP A 34 -21.88 9.16 3.31
C ASP A 34 -21.95 7.89 2.45
N LYS A 35 -20.84 7.56 1.75
CA LYS A 35 -20.74 6.34 0.93
C LYS A 35 -20.24 5.13 1.73
N ASN A 36 -19.93 5.28 3.02
CA ASN A 36 -19.34 4.24 3.86
C ASN A 36 -18.04 3.65 3.26
N GLU A 37 -17.16 4.50 2.75
CA GLU A 37 -15.91 4.15 2.05
C GLU A 37 -14.70 4.62 2.85
N ILE A 38 -13.85 3.68 3.30
CA ILE A 38 -12.61 4.00 4.03
C ILE A 38 -11.54 4.62 3.11
N GLU A 39 -11.61 4.31 1.82
CA GLU A 39 -10.86 4.88 0.70
C GLU A 39 -11.86 5.13 -0.42
N SER A 40 -12.16 6.40 -0.75
CA SER A 40 -13.24 6.73 -1.68
C SER A 40 -12.72 7.19 -3.05
N PRO A 41 -13.13 6.56 -4.18
CA PRO A 41 -12.83 7.07 -5.51
C PRO A 41 -13.34 8.50 -5.73
N PHE A 42 -14.54 8.80 -5.23
CA PHE A 42 -15.16 10.11 -5.35
C PHE A 42 -14.33 11.18 -4.62
N GLU A 43 -14.01 10.95 -3.34
CA GLU A 43 -13.23 11.92 -2.57
C GLU A 43 -11.80 12.09 -3.11
N GLY A 44 -11.23 11.02 -3.70
CA GLY A 44 -9.94 11.07 -4.38
C GLY A 44 -9.94 12.02 -5.59
N LEU A 45 -10.93 11.89 -6.48
CA LEU A 45 -11.10 12.81 -7.62
C LEU A 45 -11.41 14.24 -7.13
N LYS A 46 -12.36 14.36 -6.20
CA LYS A 46 -12.79 15.64 -5.63
C LYS A 46 -11.61 16.42 -5.03
N TYR A 47 -10.73 15.76 -4.30
CA TYR A 47 -9.55 16.40 -3.70
C TYR A 47 -8.73 17.18 -4.72
N TYR A 48 -8.46 16.58 -5.88
CA TYR A 48 -7.70 17.22 -6.95
C TYR A 48 -8.55 18.24 -7.73
N PHE A 49 -9.82 17.91 -8.01
CA PHE A 49 -10.74 18.80 -8.73
C PHE A 49 -10.94 20.13 -8.01
N ASP A 50 -11.15 20.11 -6.69
CA ASP A 50 -11.25 21.31 -5.84
C ASP A 50 -9.96 22.16 -5.88
N ARG A 51 -8.85 21.60 -6.37
CA ARG A 51 -7.54 22.25 -6.50
C ARG A 51 -7.19 22.57 -7.97
N GLY A 52 -8.18 22.55 -8.85
CA GLY A 52 -8.06 22.98 -10.25
C GLY A 52 -7.55 21.92 -11.23
N VAL A 53 -7.45 20.65 -10.81
CA VAL A 53 -7.10 19.56 -11.72
C VAL A 53 -8.36 19.02 -12.38
N THR A 54 -8.41 19.05 -13.71
CA THR A 54 -9.57 18.57 -14.50
C THR A 54 -9.29 17.27 -15.25
N GLN A 55 -8.02 16.96 -15.51
CA GLN A 55 -7.60 15.78 -16.28
C GLN A 55 -6.88 14.76 -15.40
N PHE A 56 -7.31 13.50 -15.51
CA PHE A 56 -6.88 12.40 -14.66
C PHE A 56 -6.55 11.15 -15.45
N VAL A 57 -5.69 10.34 -14.84
CA VAL A 57 -5.38 8.96 -15.22
C VAL A 57 -5.75 8.08 -14.04
N VAL A 58 -6.61 7.08 -14.26
CA VAL A 58 -6.89 6.04 -13.27
C VAL A 58 -6.34 4.72 -13.78
N GLN A 59 -5.40 4.15 -13.05
CA GLN A 59 -4.73 2.89 -13.38
C GLN A 59 -5.09 1.81 -12.37
N LYS A 60 -5.04 0.56 -12.81
CA LYS A 60 -5.05 -0.59 -11.92
C LYS A 60 -3.85 -0.51 -10.96
N LYS A 61 -4.09 -0.82 -9.69
CA LYS A 61 -3.02 -0.99 -8.71
C LYS A 61 -2.56 -2.44 -8.72
N TYR A 62 -1.38 -2.69 -9.29
CA TYR A 62 -0.76 -4.02 -9.28
C TYR A 62 -0.21 -4.34 -7.89
N MET A 63 -0.32 -5.62 -7.50
CA MET A 63 0.21 -6.11 -6.22
C MET A 63 1.58 -6.75 -6.43
N GLY A 64 2.64 -5.99 -6.17
CA GLY A 64 4.01 -6.45 -6.33
C GLY A 64 5.00 -5.69 -5.48
N SER A 65 6.13 -5.33 -6.08
CA SER A 65 7.10 -4.42 -5.50
C SER A 65 7.44 -3.30 -6.45
N TYR A 66 7.26 -2.05 -6.01
CA TYR A 66 7.73 -0.88 -6.77
C TYR A 66 9.20 -1.04 -7.17
N CYS A 67 9.46 -0.82 -8.46
CA CYS A 67 10.76 -0.89 -9.06
C CYS A 67 10.91 0.18 -10.17
N ASP A 68 11.86 1.08 -10.02
CA ASP A 68 12.32 1.90 -11.13
C ASP A 68 13.23 1.05 -12.03
N ILE A 69 12.88 0.96 -13.31
CA ILE A 69 13.67 0.34 -14.36
C ILE A 69 14.51 1.44 -15.01
N TYR A 70 15.83 1.32 -14.94
CA TYR A 70 16.77 2.14 -15.71
C TYR A 70 17.09 1.38 -17.00
N LEU A 71 16.19 1.50 -17.97
CA LEU A 71 16.24 0.75 -19.23
C LEU A 71 17.23 1.39 -20.18
N LYS A 72 18.31 0.68 -20.49
CA LYS A 72 19.40 1.16 -21.35
C LYS A 72 19.22 0.72 -22.79
N LYS A 73 19.84 1.48 -23.71
CA LYS A 73 19.97 1.11 -25.13
C LYS A 73 20.49 -0.31 -25.30
N GLU A 74 21.64 -0.59 -24.68
CA GLU A 74 22.12 -1.95 -24.47
C GLU A 74 21.34 -2.57 -23.31
N ILE A 75 20.38 -3.44 -23.62
CA ILE A 75 19.43 -3.95 -22.62
C ILE A 75 20.13 -4.63 -21.43
N ASN A 76 21.27 -5.27 -21.67
CA ASN A 76 22.07 -5.96 -20.65
C ASN A 76 22.73 -5.01 -19.63
N ASP A 77 22.84 -3.72 -19.94
CA ASP A 77 23.34 -2.69 -19.01
C ASP A 77 22.24 -2.11 -18.12
N SER A 78 20.99 -2.56 -18.31
CA SER A 78 19.84 -2.08 -17.54
C SER A 78 19.93 -2.53 -16.08
N TYR A 79 19.36 -1.72 -15.18
CA TYR A 79 19.33 -2.04 -13.75
C TYR A 79 18.04 -1.57 -13.10
N PHE A 80 17.79 -2.11 -11.91
CA PHE A 80 16.53 -2.00 -11.19
C PHE A 80 16.77 -1.32 -9.85
N VAL A 81 15.90 -0.39 -9.47
CA VAL A 81 16.01 0.36 -8.20
C VAL A 81 14.70 0.23 -7.42
N SER A 82 14.80 -0.25 -6.19
CA SER A 82 13.68 -0.38 -5.25
C SER A 82 13.11 0.97 -4.82
N ARG A 83 11.92 0.94 -4.20
CA ARG A 83 11.24 2.11 -3.62
C ARG A 83 12.12 3.03 -2.76
N ASN A 84 13.14 2.49 -2.10
CA ASN A 84 13.99 3.21 -1.16
C ASN A 84 15.35 3.63 -1.76
N GLY A 85 15.49 3.62 -3.08
CA GLY A 85 16.72 4.09 -3.74
C GLY A 85 17.89 3.12 -3.64
N HIS A 86 17.61 1.81 -3.56
CA HIS A 86 18.63 0.75 -3.59
C HIS A 86 18.51 -0.08 -4.86
N LYS A 87 19.63 -0.42 -5.49
CA LYS A 87 19.64 -1.38 -6.61
C LYS A 87 19.15 -2.73 -6.14
N VAL A 88 18.29 -3.35 -6.93
CA VAL A 88 17.76 -4.69 -6.68
C VAL A 88 18.75 -5.69 -7.26
N MET A 89 19.50 -6.36 -6.37
CA MET A 89 20.56 -7.33 -6.74
C MET A 89 20.27 -8.75 -6.26
N HIS A 90 19.32 -8.91 -5.34
CA HIS A 90 18.97 -10.18 -4.69
C HIS A 90 17.81 -10.88 -5.42
N ILE A 91 17.86 -10.85 -6.75
CA ILE A 91 16.93 -11.51 -7.68
C ILE A 91 17.74 -12.16 -8.81
N ASP A 92 17.07 -12.96 -9.64
CA ASP A 92 17.62 -13.37 -10.93
C ASP A 92 17.61 -12.17 -11.89
N VAL A 93 18.72 -11.44 -11.93
CA VAL A 93 18.87 -10.20 -12.72
C VAL A 93 18.78 -10.49 -14.22
N GLU A 94 19.29 -11.63 -14.68
CA GLU A 94 19.20 -12.03 -16.08
C GLU A 94 17.73 -12.22 -16.50
N LYS A 95 16.94 -12.93 -15.69
CA LYS A 95 15.48 -13.03 -15.91
C LYS A 95 14.77 -11.69 -15.86
N ALA A 96 15.16 -10.80 -14.94
CA ALA A 96 14.59 -9.46 -14.87
C ALA A 96 14.90 -8.63 -16.13
N ILE A 97 16.12 -8.72 -16.67
CA ILE A 97 16.49 -8.09 -17.94
C ILE A 97 15.68 -8.68 -19.10
N MET A 98 15.56 -10.01 -19.18
CA MET A 98 14.76 -10.69 -20.21
C MET A 98 13.29 -10.25 -20.15
N ALA A 99 12.72 -10.09 -18.95
CA ALA A 99 11.35 -9.61 -18.74
C ALA A 99 11.12 -8.16 -19.21
N CYS A 100 12.18 -7.40 -19.49
CA CYS A 100 12.09 -6.05 -20.05
C CYS A 100 12.09 -6.01 -21.58
N SER A 101 12.20 -7.15 -22.28
CA SER A 101 12.34 -7.20 -23.75
C SER A 101 11.17 -6.52 -24.47
N ASP A 102 9.94 -6.79 -24.04
CA ASP A 102 8.74 -6.19 -24.66
C ASP A 102 8.66 -4.68 -24.39
N ILE A 103 9.11 -4.22 -23.22
CA ILE A 103 9.18 -2.79 -22.89
C ILE A 103 10.26 -2.12 -23.72
N HIS A 104 11.41 -2.76 -23.88
CA HIS A 104 12.55 -2.27 -24.66
C HIS A 104 12.19 -2.10 -26.13
N ALA A 105 11.47 -3.06 -26.71
CA ALA A 105 11.03 -3.02 -28.11
C ALA A 105 10.06 -1.86 -28.43
N ARG A 106 9.41 -1.25 -27.43
CA ARG A 106 8.51 -0.09 -27.62
C ARG A 106 9.25 1.22 -27.90
N PHE A 107 10.54 1.29 -27.60
CA PHE A 107 11.33 2.50 -27.79
C PHE A 107 12.15 2.46 -29.08
N ASN A 108 12.22 3.60 -29.76
CA ASN A 108 13.20 3.81 -30.82
C ASN A 108 14.54 4.26 -30.20
N TRP A 109 15.50 3.34 -30.17
CA TRP A 109 16.80 3.56 -29.54
C TRP A 109 17.82 4.31 -30.39
N LYS A 110 17.46 4.78 -31.60
CA LYS A 110 18.42 5.42 -32.53
C LYS A 110 19.25 6.52 -31.86
N ASP A 111 18.58 7.44 -31.16
CA ASP A 111 19.19 8.62 -30.52
C ASP A 111 19.02 8.60 -28.98
N LEU A 112 18.50 7.51 -28.42
CA LEU A 112 18.13 7.37 -27.01
C LEU A 112 19.12 6.44 -26.29
N SER A 113 19.62 6.86 -25.13
CA SER A 113 20.58 6.08 -24.33
C SER A 113 19.94 5.39 -23.13
N LEU A 114 18.95 6.04 -22.50
CA LEU A 114 18.33 5.58 -21.25
C LEU A 114 16.89 6.10 -21.13
N VAL A 115 16.00 5.23 -20.65
CA VAL A 115 14.67 5.58 -20.16
C VAL A 115 14.54 5.14 -18.70
N ILE A 116 14.11 6.06 -17.82
CA ILE A 116 13.77 5.73 -16.43
C ILE A 116 12.25 5.54 -16.36
N ILE A 117 11.83 4.32 -16.04
CA ILE A 117 10.43 3.87 -16.06
C ILE A 117 10.06 3.40 -14.66
N GLN A 118 8.93 3.87 -14.12
CA GLN A 118 8.37 3.31 -12.89
C GLN A 118 7.55 2.08 -13.24
N ALA A 119 7.77 0.98 -12.52
CA ALA A 119 7.04 -0.26 -12.69
C ALA A 119 6.72 -0.94 -11.36
N GLU A 120 5.74 -1.84 -11.40
CA GLU A 120 5.57 -2.85 -10.37
C GLU A 120 6.27 -4.13 -10.83
N MET A 121 7.23 -4.62 -10.05
CA MET A 121 7.84 -5.94 -10.24
C MET A 121 6.92 -7.00 -9.66
N LEU A 122 6.60 -8.01 -10.47
CA LEU A 122 5.70 -9.12 -10.14
C LEU A 122 6.44 -10.46 -10.23
N PRO A 123 5.92 -11.49 -9.55
CA PRO A 123 4.91 -11.42 -8.47
C PRO A 123 5.49 -10.83 -7.17
N TRP A 124 4.62 -10.49 -6.21
CA TRP A 124 5.04 -9.98 -4.88
C TRP A 124 6.05 -10.89 -4.19
N SER A 125 5.95 -12.21 -4.39
CA SER A 125 6.86 -13.22 -3.84
C SER A 125 8.33 -13.04 -4.25
N VAL A 126 8.64 -12.41 -5.38
CA VAL A 126 10.03 -12.18 -5.84
C VAL A 126 10.87 -11.47 -4.79
N LEU A 127 10.32 -10.44 -4.15
CA LEU A 127 10.99 -9.70 -3.06
C LEU A 127 10.33 -9.94 -1.69
N GLY A 128 9.09 -10.43 -1.67
CA GLY A 128 8.24 -10.53 -0.49
C GLY A 128 8.12 -11.92 0.13
N LYS A 129 8.73 -12.98 -0.43
CA LYS A 129 8.50 -14.38 0.00
C LYS A 129 8.63 -14.60 1.51
N GLY A 130 9.68 -14.06 2.13
CA GLY A 130 9.90 -14.17 3.57
C GLY A 130 8.78 -13.50 4.38
N LEU A 131 8.36 -12.30 3.97
CA LEU A 131 7.27 -11.56 4.61
C LEU A 131 5.93 -12.30 4.48
N ILE A 132 5.63 -12.83 3.29
CA ILE A 132 4.42 -13.63 3.02
C ILE A 132 4.35 -14.83 3.97
N ASN A 133 5.43 -15.60 4.07
CA ASN A 133 5.43 -16.82 4.88
C ASN A 133 5.43 -16.52 6.38
N ASN A 134 6.28 -15.59 6.82
CA ASN A 134 6.56 -15.38 8.24
C ASN A 134 5.49 -14.54 8.94
N GLU A 135 4.83 -13.62 8.23
CA GLU A 135 3.85 -12.72 8.83
C GLU A 135 2.43 -13.06 8.37
N PHE A 136 2.20 -13.10 7.06
CA PHE A 136 0.85 -13.27 6.51
C PHE A 136 0.32 -14.68 6.72
N TRP A 137 1.04 -15.71 6.26
CA TRP A 137 0.62 -17.09 6.49
C TRP A 137 0.63 -17.46 7.97
N ALA A 138 1.61 -17.00 8.76
CA ALA A 138 1.62 -17.24 10.21
C ALA A 138 0.38 -16.67 10.91
N TYR A 139 -0.02 -15.43 10.59
CA TYR A 139 -1.24 -14.81 11.09
C TYR A 139 -2.49 -15.63 10.72
N HIS A 140 -2.60 -16.02 9.44
CA HIS A 140 -3.72 -16.83 8.96
C HIS A 140 -3.83 -18.18 9.70
N HIS A 141 -2.73 -18.92 9.80
CA HIS A 141 -2.71 -20.25 10.45
C HIS A 141 -3.05 -20.14 11.94
N SER A 142 -2.61 -19.08 12.61
CA SER A 142 -2.94 -18.82 14.01
C SER A 142 -4.45 -18.68 14.21
N HIS A 143 -5.09 -17.85 13.39
CA HIS A 143 -6.53 -17.63 13.47
C HIS A 143 -7.34 -18.85 13.05
N LYS A 144 -6.91 -19.56 12.00
CA LYS A 144 -7.53 -20.82 11.57
C LYS A 144 -7.49 -21.88 12.65
N THR A 145 -6.32 -22.12 13.27
CA THR A 145 -6.18 -23.08 14.37
C THR A 145 -7.05 -22.71 15.56
N HIS A 146 -7.11 -21.42 15.90
CA HIS A 146 -7.97 -20.93 16.98
C HIS A 146 -9.46 -21.14 16.66
N HIS A 147 -9.90 -20.77 15.45
CA HIS A 147 -11.26 -21.01 14.97
C HIS A 147 -11.63 -22.49 15.05
N ASP A 148 -10.78 -23.36 14.51
CA ASP A 148 -11.04 -24.80 14.43
C ASP A 148 -11.16 -25.41 15.83
N TYR A 149 -10.33 -24.97 16.78
CA TYR A 149 -10.47 -25.38 18.18
C TYR A 149 -11.80 -24.90 18.80
N LEU A 150 -12.16 -23.62 18.62
CA LEU A 150 -13.38 -23.07 19.18
C LEU A 150 -14.64 -23.75 18.61
N LYS A 151 -14.64 -24.06 17.31
CA LYS A 151 -15.76 -24.69 16.60
C LYS A 151 -15.98 -26.16 16.99
N HIS A 152 -14.91 -26.89 17.31
CA HIS A 152 -14.99 -28.33 17.59
C HIS A 152 -14.83 -28.70 19.07
N SER A 153 -14.50 -27.73 19.94
CA SER A 153 -14.41 -27.97 21.39
C SER A 153 -15.73 -27.64 22.10
N GLU A 154 -15.92 -28.23 23.28
CA GLU A 154 -17.06 -27.94 24.16
C GLU A 154 -16.91 -26.60 24.93
N LEU A 155 -15.93 -25.75 24.59
CA LEU A 155 -15.61 -24.56 25.38
C LEU A 155 -16.79 -23.58 25.39
N TYR A 156 -17.33 -23.25 24.21
CA TYR A 156 -18.44 -22.31 24.08
C TYR A 156 -19.70 -22.84 24.78
N ASP A 157 -20.04 -24.11 24.55
CA ASP A 157 -21.18 -24.77 25.19
C ASP A 157 -21.07 -24.77 26.72
N LYS A 158 -19.87 -25.04 27.26
CA LYS A 158 -19.64 -25.02 28.71
C LYS A 158 -19.73 -23.60 29.29
N ILE A 159 -19.20 -22.60 28.59
CA ILE A 159 -19.33 -21.19 29.00
C ILE A 159 -20.81 -20.80 29.03
N GLU A 160 -21.57 -21.10 27.99
CA GLU A 160 -22.99 -20.76 27.92
C GLU A 160 -23.83 -21.52 28.95
N LYS A 161 -23.47 -22.78 29.25
CA LYS A 161 -24.09 -23.54 30.34
C LYS A 161 -23.86 -22.88 31.71
N VAL A 162 -22.64 -22.39 31.97
CA VAL A 162 -22.34 -21.64 33.20
C VAL A 162 -23.10 -20.32 33.23
N ARG A 163 -23.10 -19.56 32.12
CA ARG A 163 -23.84 -18.30 32.00
C ARG A 163 -25.32 -18.48 32.22
N SER A 164 -25.90 -19.61 31.81
CA SER A 164 -27.31 -19.94 31.99
C SER A 164 -27.64 -20.45 33.40
N SER A 165 -26.65 -20.72 34.26
CA SER A 165 -26.89 -21.23 35.62
C SER A 165 -27.46 -20.17 36.56
N GLU A 166 -28.36 -20.58 37.45
CA GLU A 166 -28.98 -19.69 38.45
C GLU A 166 -27.94 -18.98 39.33
N ALA A 167 -26.89 -19.70 39.73
CA ALA A 167 -25.81 -19.16 40.56
C ALA A 167 -25.04 -18.02 39.87
N TYR A 168 -24.73 -18.19 38.59
CA TYR A 168 -24.08 -17.15 37.80
C TYR A 168 -25.00 -15.95 37.58
N GLN A 169 -26.27 -16.18 37.21
CA GLN A 169 -27.23 -15.11 36.98
C GLN A 169 -27.47 -14.27 38.24
N LYS A 170 -27.58 -14.90 39.41
CA LYS A 170 -27.65 -14.22 40.71
C LYS A 170 -26.39 -13.38 40.96
N TYR A 171 -25.21 -13.93 40.71
CA TYR A 171 -23.96 -13.18 40.87
C TYR A 171 -23.91 -11.91 40.01
N ILE A 172 -24.29 -12.02 38.73
CA ILE A 172 -24.31 -10.88 37.81
C ILE A 172 -25.38 -9.85 38.21
N SER A 173 -26.56 -10.27 38.70
CA SER A 173 -27.56 -9.32 39.20
C SER A 173 -27.05 -8.58 40.44
N ASP A 174 -26.46 -9.30 41.38
CA ASP A 174 -25.93 -8.74 42.61
C ASP A 174 -24.79 -7.76 42.29
N LYS A 175 -23.89 -8.10 41.36
CA LYS A 175 -22.76 -7.25 40.93
C LYS A 175 -23.20 -5.92 40.32
N LYS A 176 -24.37 -5.85 39.69
CA LYS A 176 -24.93 -4.60 39.13
C LYS A 176 -25.45 -3.64 40.20
N VAL A 177 -25.81 -4.14 41.38
CA VAL A 177 -26.50 -3.35 42.42
C VAL A 177 -25.64 -3.13 43.66
N LEU A 178 -24.83 -4.13 44.03
CA LEU A 178 -23.99 -4.11 45.22
C LEU A 178 -22.63 -3.45 44.94
N SER A 179 -22.08 -2.79 45.96
CA SER A 179 -20.69 -2.32 45.92
C SER A 179 -19.69 -3.48 45.89
N GLU A 180 -18.49 -3.26 45.36
CA GLU A 180 -17.43 -4.27 45.34
C GLU A 180 -17.13 -4.87 46.74
N LYS A 181 -17.20 -4.05 47.80
CA LYS A 181 -17.00 -4.51 49.18
C LYS A 181 -18.11 -5.45 49.64
N ALA A 182 -19.34 -5.19 49.22
CA ALA A 182 -20.48 -6.06 49.52
C ALA A 182 -20.38 -7.38 48.73
N ILE A 183 -19.97 -7.35 47.46
CA ILE A 183 -19.73 -8.56 46.65
C ILE A 183 -18.65 -9.44 47.27
N LYS A 184 -17.52 -8.87 47.71
CA LYS A 184 -16.43 -9.62 48.36
C LYS A 184 -16.84 -10.24 49.72
N LYS A 185 -17.89 -9.72 50.35
CA LYS A 185 -18.44 -10.26 51.60
C LYS A 185 -19.46 -11.38 51.32
N GLU A 186 -20.28 -11.21 50.29
CA GLU A 186 -21.35 -12.13 49.91
C GLU A 186 -20.82 -13.38 49.18
N TYR A 187 -19.80 -13.21 48.33
CA TYR A 187 -19.29 -14.27 47.46
C TYR A 187 -17.84 -14.65 47.80
N PRO A 188 -17.51 -15.95 47.89
CA PRO A 188 -16.14 -16.41 48.05
C PRO A 188 -15.23 -15.96 46.90
N SER A 189 -13.95 -15.68 47.19
CA SER A 189 -12.99 -15.15 46.21
C SER A 189 -12.79 -16.01 44.97
N HIS A 190 -12.92 -17.33 45.08
CA HIS A 190 -12.82 -18.23 43.94
C HIS A 190 -14.04 -18.13 43.00
N VAL A 191 -15.23 -17.85 43.55
CA VAL A 191 -16.46 -17.64 42.78
C VAL A 191 -16.39 -16.32 42.03
N THR A 192 -16.03 -15.22 42.73
CA THR A 192 -15.90 -13.90 42.10
C THR A 192 -14.90 -13.95 40.95
N ARG A 193 -13.71 -14.52 41.18
CA ARG A 193 -12.68 -14.70 40.14
C ARG A 193 -13.22 -15.49 38.93
N GLN A 194 -13.90 -16.60 39.18
CA GLN A 194 -14.39 -17.47 38.11
C GLN A 194 -15.47 -16.77 37.27
N TYR A 195 -16.47 -16.18 37.93
CA TYR A 195 -17.59 -15.55 37.23
C TYR A 195 -17.20 -14.23 36.57
N ASP A 196 -16.31 -13.44 37.17
CA ASP A 196 -15.73 -12.27 36.51
C ASP A 196 -14.96 -12.66 35.24
N SER A 197 -14.22 -13.76 35.27
CA SER A 197 -13.52 -14.27 34.09
C SER A 197 -14.47 -14.76 33.00
N ILE A 198 -15.59 -15.39 33.36
CA ILE A 198 -16.62 -15.85 32.40
C ILE A 198 -17.41 -14.68 31.81
N GLU A 199 -17.69 -13.65 32.60
CA GLU A 199 -18.32 -12.41 32.14
C GLU A 199 -17.40 -11.68 31.16
N ALA A 200 -16.11 -11.57 31.47
CA ALA A 200 -15.12 -10.92 30.62
C ALA A 200 -14.75 -11.71 29.37
N PHE A 201 -15.11 -13.00 29.27
CA PHE A 201 -14.79 -13.83 28.11
C PHE A 201 -15.57 -13.36 26.86
N LYS A 202 -14.85 -12.89 25.86
CA LYS A 202 -15.43 -12.45 24.58
C LYS A 202 -15.72 -13.66 23.69
N MET A 203 -17.01 -13.99 23.54
CA MET A 203 -17.45 -14.94 22.51
C MET A 203 -17.27 -14.32 21.14
N LEU A 204 -16.67 -15.06 20.22
CA LEU A 204 -16.63 -14.69 18.80
C LEU A 204 -17.85 -15.26 18.08
N ASP A 205 -18.39 -14.48 17.14
CA ASP A 205 -19.29 -14.97 16.10
C ASP A 205 -18.46 -15.81 15.13
N LEU A 206 -18.56 -17.15 15.25
CA LEU A 206 -17.67 -18.07 14.53
C LEU A 206 -17.87 -18.01 13.01
N ASP A 207 -19.09 -17.74 12.53
CA ASP A 207 -19.36 -17.62 11.10
C ASP A 207 -18.67 -16.39 10.51
N LYS A 208 -18.79 -15.23 11.18
CA LYS A 208 -18.09 -14.01 10.76
C LYS A 208 -16.57 -14.12 10.88
N TYR A 209 -16.10 -14.86 11.89
CA TYR A 209 -14.68 -15.11 12.10
C TYR A 209 -14.10 -16.02 11.00
N GLU A 210 -14.81 -17.10 10.64
CA GLU A 210 -14.50 -18.00 9.54
C GLU A 210 -14.48 -17.25 8.19
N GLN A 211 -15.46 -16.37 7.94
CA GLN A 211 -15.51 -15.55 6.74
C GLN A 211 -14.25 -14.66 6.61
N GLY A 212 -13.85 -13.99 7.68
CA GLY A 212 -12.64 -13.17 7.71
C GLY A 212 -11.37 -13.97 7.39
N ILE A 213 -11.23 -15.15 8.01
CA ILE A 213 -10.12 -16.09 7.76
C ILE A 213 -10.09 -16.52 6.30
N SER A 214 -11.26 -16.88 5.72
CA SER A 214 -11.37 -17.29 4.32
C SER A 214 -10.93 -16.18 3.37
N ILE A 215 -11.44 -14.96 3.55
CA ILE A 215 -11.05 -13.81 2.70
C ILE A 215 -9.54 -13.58 2.78
N PHE A 216 -8.99 -13.55 4.00
CA PHE A 216 -7.56 -13.35 4.22
C PHE A 216 -6.71 -14.44 3.51
N GLY A 217 -7.09 -15.71 3.66
CA GLY A 217 -6.41 -16.84 3.03
C GLY A 217 -6.51 -16.83 1.50
N GLU A 218 -7.67 -16.49 0.95
CA GLU A 218 -7.87 -16.36 -0.50
C GLU A 218 -7.01 -15.26 -1.11
N GLN A 219 -6.94 -14.09 -0.47
CA GLN A 219 -6.16 -12.96 -0.97
C GLN A 219 -4.65 -13.24 -0.91
N ILE A 220 -4.15 -13.87 0.16
CA ILE A 220 -2.73 -14.28 0.22
C ILE A 220 -2.43 -15.35 -0.83
N SER A 221 -3.32 -16.31 -1.03
CA SER A 221 -3.12 -17.36 -2.05
C SER A 221 -3.05 -16.76 -3.45
N HIS A 222 -3.86 -15.74 -3.73
CA HIS A 222 -3.86 -15.03 -5.00
C HIS A 222 -2.58 -14.22 -5.22
N PHE A 223 -2.27 -13.30 -4.30
CA PHE A 223 -1.15 -12.36 -4.48
C PHE A 223 0.23 -12.89 -4.05
N GLY A 224 0.26 -13.84 -3.14
CA GLY A 224 1.48 -14.41 -2.57
C GLY A 224 2.02 -15.61 -3.35
N SER A 225 1.42 -15.93 -4.50
CA SER A 225 1.86 -17.02 -5.36
C SER A 225 3.28 -16.80 -5.90
N ASP A 226 4.05 -17.89 -6.02
CA ASP A 226 5.33 -17.89 -6.71
C ASP A 226 5.09 -17.80 -8.24
N GLY A 227 6.04 -17.22 -8.97
CA GLY A 227 5.96 -17.09 -10.42
C GLY A 227 7.22 -16.47 -11.00
N ASP A 228 7.31 -16.44 -12.33
CA ASP A 228 8.43 -15.81 -13.02
C ASP A 228 8.39 -14.28 -12.90
N ILE A 229 9.58 -13.67 -12.88
CA ILE A 229 9.72 -12.22 -12.80
C ILE A 229 9.09 -11.59 -14.03
N SER A 230 8.20 -10.62 -13.80
CA SER A 230 7.60 -9.79 -14.84
C SER A 230 7.45 -8.34 -14.34
N PHE A 231 7.21 -7.41 -15.25
CA PHE A 231 7.03 -6.00 -14.92
C PHE A 231 5.70 -5.46 -15.44
N LYS A 232 5.05 -4.66 -14.62
CA LYS A 232 3.92 -3.81 -15.02
C LYS A 232 4.34 -2.34 -14.95
N PRO A 233 4.92 -1.79 -16.04
CA PRO A 233 5.34 -0.40 -16.08
C PRO A 233 4.13 0.52 -16.07
N PHE A 234 4.19 1.62 -15.32
CA PHE A 234 3.04 2.50 -15.13
C PHE A 234 3.29 3.99 -15.42
N ASN A 235 4.55 4.41 -15.61
CA ASN A 235 4.90 5.80 -15.92
C ASN A 235 6.35 5.91 -16.45
N VAL A 236 6.60 6.80 -17.42
CA VAL A 236 7.96 7.18 -17.83
C VAL A 236 8.36 8.46 -17.10
N LEU A 237 9.43 8.42 -16.32
CA LEU A 237 9.93 9.60 -15.61
C LEU A 237 10.80 10.49 -16.49
N LYS A 238 11.74 9.87 -17.21
CA LYS A 238 12.83 10.58 -17.85
C LYS A 238 13.40 9.82 -19.05
N LYS A 239 13.77 10.56 -20.09
CA LYS A 239 14.51 10.09 -21.28
C LYS A 239 15.85 10.82 -21.37
N VAL A 240 16.92 10.09 -21.65
CA VAL A 240 18.28 10.61 -21.84
C VAL A 240 18.75 10.21 -23.22
N PHE A 241 19.23 11.19 -23.99
CA PHE A 241 19.63 11.03 -25.39
C PHE A 241 21.15 10.93 -25.53
N ASP A 242 21.59 10.37 -26.67
CA ASP A 242 23.02 10.13 -26.95
C ASP A 242 23.83 11.44 -27.03
N ASP A 243 23.18 12.56 -27.36
CA ASP A 243 23.78 13.91 -27.35
C ASP A 243 23.93 14.54 -25.94
N GLY A 244 23.44 13.85 -24.91
CA GLY A 244 23.44 14.31 -23.52
C GLY A 244 22.28 15.25 -23.16
N SER A 245 21.36 15.53 -24.09
CA SER A 245 20.09 16.18 -23.77
C SER A 245 19.18 15.22 -22.98
N GLU A 246 18.24 15.78 -22.22
CA GLU A 246 17.36 14.97 -21.36
C GLU A 246 15.98 15.62 -21.26
N ILE A 247 14.95 14.77 -21.21
CA ILE A 247 13.56 15.18 -21.03
C ILE A 247 13.03 14.54 -19.76
N VAL A 248 12.52 15.35 -18.84
CA VAL A 248 11.64 14.90 -17.75
C VAL A 248 10.22 14.90 -18.32
N VAL A 249 9.62 13.72 -18.51
CA VAL A 249 8.39 13.54 -19.33
C VAL A 249 7.18 14.25 -18.72
N ASN A 250 7.01 14.12 -17.41
CA ASN A 250 5.96 14.78 -16.63
C ASN A 250 4.50 14.53 -17.08
N ASP A 251 4.21 13.37 -17.70
CA ASP A 251 2.86 13.03 -18.16
C ASP A 251 2.55 11.56 -17.82
N ASN A 252 1.49 11.33 -17.02
CA ASN A 252 1.01 9.99 -16.69
C ASN A 252 0.39 9.27 -17.91
N PHE A 253 0.11 9.96 -19.02
CA PHE A 253 -0.30 9.32 -20.29
C PHE A 253 0.85 8.55 -20.94
N SER A 254 2.10 8.78 -20.51
CA SER A 254 3.24 7.95 -20.89
C SER A 254 3.06 6.47 -20.52
N PHE A 255 2.05 6.13 -19.72
CA PHE A 255 1.59 4.76 -19.52
C PHE A 255 1.36 4.00 -20.84
N GLY A 256 0.70 4.63 -21.81
CA GLY A 256 0.44 4.01 -23.12
C GLY A 256 1.70 3.79 -23.96
N GLU A 257 2.82 4.42 -23.62
CA GLU A 257 4.12 4.16 -24.25
C GLU A 257 4.76 2.86 -23.76
N VAL A 258 4.37 2.37 -22.57
CA VAL A 258 5.06 1.27 -21.87
C VAL A 258 4.16 0.09 -21.54
N SER A 259 2.84 0.23 -21.64
CA SER A 259 1.87 -0.79 -21.24
C SER A 259 0.67 -0.81 -22.18
N ASP A 260 0.14 -2.01 -22.42
CA ASP A 260 -1.14 -2.23 -23.13
C ASP A 260 -2.32 -2.46 -22.18
N ASP A 261 -2.08 -2.53 -20.86
CA ASP A 261 -3.13 -2.73 -19.87
C ASP A 261 -4.15 -1.57 -19.89
N GLU A 262 -5.42 -1.90 -19.64
CA GLU A 262 -6.52 -0.93 -19.60
C GLU A 262 -6.31 0.13 -18.50
N PHE A 263 -6.65 1.39 -18.80
CA PHE A 263 -6.71 2.49 -17.85
C PHE A 263 -7.83 3.46 -18.24
N LEU A 264 -8.25 4.30 -17.30
CA LEU A 264 -9.25 5.34 -17.57
C LEU A 264 -8.58 6.71 -17.74
N GLU A 265 -8.90 7.37 -18.84
CA GLU A 265 -8.71 8.80 -19.02
C GLU A 265 -10.00 9.52 -18.60
N ILE A 266 -9.90 10.42 -17.63
CA ILE A 266 -11.05 11.15 -17.09
C ILE A 266 -10.80 12.64 -17.23
N ASN A 267 -11.73 13.34 -17.87
CA ASN A 267 -11.82 14.79 -17.89
C ASN A 267 -13.08 15.22 -17.12
N ILE A 268 -12.93 16.22 -16.24
CA ILE A 268 -14.00 16.77 -15.39
C ILE A 268 -13.99 18.27 -15.57
N GLU A 269 -14.98 18.81 -16.29
CA GLU A 269 -15.03 20.25 -16.61
C GLU A 269 -15.95 21.03 -15.68
N SER A 270 -16.83 20.34 -14.95
CA SER A 270 -17.78 20.95 -14.03
C SER A 270 -18.04 20.10 -12.77
N PRO A 271 -18.54 20.71 -11.68
CA PRO A 271 -18.95 19.96 -10.49
C PRO A 271 -20.03 18.90 -10.76
N ASP A 272 -20.93 19.13 -11.73
CA ASP A 272 -21.99 18.17 -12.09
C ASP A 272 -21.41 16.91 -12.77
N GLU A 273 -20.32 17.07 -13.52
CA GLU A 273 -19.63 15.94 -14.14
C GLU A 273 -18.86 15.07 -13.13
N LEU A 274 -18.39 15.66 -12.01
CA LEU A 274 -17.58 14.95 -11.02
C LEU A 274 -18.28 13.69 -10.50
N GLU A 275 -19.56 13.78 -10.16
CA GLU A 275 -20.32 12.62 -9.67
C GLU A 275 -20.45 11.54 -10.76
N THR A 276 -20.71 11.93 -12.00
CA THR A 276 -20.84 11.00 -13.13
C THR A 276 -19.52 10.29 -13.43
N LYS A 277 -18.41 11.04 -13.47
CA LYS A 277 -17.08 10.47 -13.71
C LYS A 277 -16.61 9.61 -12.54
N ALA A 278 -16.90 10.01 -11.30
CA ALA A 278 -16.60 9.19 -10.13
C ALA A 278 -17.35 7.86 -10.16
N LYS A 279 -18.62 7.84 -10.59
CA LYS A 279 -19.37 6.58 -10.77
C LYS A 279 -18.71 5.66 -11.79
N MET A 280 -18.26 6.17 -12.94
CA MET A 280 -17.51 5.38 -13.93
C MET A 280 -16.24 4.76 -13.32
N VAL A 281 -15.50 5.54 -12.53
CA VAL A 281 -14.30 5.04 -11.84
C VAL A 281 -14.66 3.98 -10.79
N THR A 282 -15.72 4.18 -10.02
CA THR A 282 -16.23 3.20 -9.03
C THR A 282 -16.68 1.91 -9.70
N GLU A 283 -17.34 1.97 -10.86
CA GLU A 283 -17.76 0.78 -11.62
C GLU A 283 -16.55 -0.05 -12.09
N TRP A 284 -15.51 0.60 -12.62
CA TRP A 284 -14.27 -0.08 -13.01
C TRP A 284 -13.53 -0.65 -11.80
N PHE A 285 -13.46 0.10 -10.69
CA PHE A 285 -12.92 -0.40 -9.43
C PHE A 285 -13.65 -1.64 -8.90
N ASN A 286 -14.99 -1.67 -9.01
CA ASN A 286 -15.78 -2.81 -8.60
C ASN A 286 -15.53 -4.04 -9.47
N LYS A 287 -15.34 -3.86 -10.79
CA LYS A 287 -14.94 -4.93 -11.72
C LYS A 287 -13.57 -5.52 -11.31
N LEU A 288 -12.57 -4.65 -11.12
CA LEU A 288 -11.24 -5.06 -10.66
C LEU A 288 -11.28 -5.77 -9.29
N SER A 289 -12.14 -5.29 -8.38
CA SER A 289 -12.33 -5.92 -7.07
C SER A 289 -12.93 -7.33 -7.18
N ALA A 290 -13.85 -7.55 -8.13
CA ALA A 290 -14.41 -8.88 -8.40
C ALA A 290 -13.34 -9.83 -8.98
N ASP A 291 -12.40 -9.30 -9.75
CA ASP A 291 -11.24 -10.03 -10.28
C ASP A 291 -10.10 -10.20 -9.25
N LYS A 292 -10.35 -9.86 -7.97
CA LYS A 292 -9.41 -9.95 -6.85
C LYS A 292 -8.17 -9.07 -7.00
N GLU A 293 -8.23 -8.00 -7.78
CA GLU A 293 -7.13 -7.04 -7.92
C GLU A 293 -7.07 -6.08 -6.72
N GLU A 294 -5.87 -5.62 -6.34
CA GLU A 294 -5.70 -4.79 -5.13
C GLU A 294 -6.59 -3.53 -5.15
N GLY A 295 -6.73 -2.89 -6.31
CA GLY A 295 -7.63 -1.77 -6.51
C GLY A 295 -7.15 -0.85 -7.63
N ILE A 296 -7.30 0.45 -7.43
CA ILE A 296 -6.93 1.49 -8.40
C ILE A 296 -6.01 2.55 -7.80
N VAL A 297 -5.38 3.32 -8.69
CA VAL A 297 -4.60 4.51 -8.36
C VAL A 297 -5.12 5.67 -9.21
N ILE A 298 -5.56 6.74 -8.54
CA ILE A 298 -6.05 7.98 -9.16
C ILE A 298 -4.89 8.98 -9.22
N LYS A 299 -4.56 9.46 -10.41
CA LYS A 299 -3.45 10.38 -10.66
C LYS A 299 -3.93 11.58 -11.49
N PRO A 300 -3.40 12.79 -11.28
CA PRO A 300 -3.51 13.85 -12.28
C PRO A 300 -2.83 13.42 -13.59
N ARG A 301 -3.28 13.94 -14.74
CA ARG A 301 -2.57 13.72 -16.02
C ARG A 301 -1.14 14.22 -15.96
N ILE A 302 -0.94 15.49 -15.60
CA ILE A 302 0.39 16.05 -15.40
C ILE A 302 0.99 15.39 -14.14
N SER A 303 2.09 14.65 -14.31
CA SER A 303 2.56 13.76 -13.25
C SER A 303 3.02 14.50 -11.98
N PHE A 304 3.59 15.69 -12.14
CA PHE A 304 4.02 16.57 -11.07
C PHE A 304 3.30 17.91 -11.17
N LEU A 305 2.49 18.18 -10.13
CA LEU A 305 1.90 19.48 -9.86
C LEU A 305 2.36 19.92 -8.47
N LYS A 306 2.77 21.18 -8.37
CA LYS A 306 3.27 21.73 -7.10
C LYS A 306 2.20 21.63 -6.02
N ASP A 307 2.61 21.25 -4.81
CA ASP A 307 1.75 21.16 -3.61
C ASP A 307 0.60 20.13 -3.70
N LEU A 308 0.65 19.23 -4.69
CA LEU A 308 -0.30 18.13 -4.87
C LEU A 308 0.39 16.76 -4.75
N PRO A 309 -0.29 15.75 -4.17
CA PRO A 309 0.27 14.41 -4.14
C PRO A 309 0.35 13.82 -5.56
N PRO A 310 1.27 12.88 -5.80
CA PRO A 310 1.41 12.19 -7.09
C PRO A 310 0.18 11.34 -7.44
N ALA A 311 -0.45 10.75 -6.42
CA ALA A 311 -1.57 9.85 -6.59
C ALA A 311 -2.34 9.61 -5.29
N PHE A 312 -3.57 9.11 -5.43
CA PHE A 312 -4.28 8.42 -4.37
C PHE A 312 -4.47 6.95 -4.72
N LYS A 313 -4.18 6.05 -3.77
CA LYS A 313 -4.59 4.64 -3.88
C LYS A 313 -6.01 4.46 -3.35
N VAL A 314 -6.79 3.59 -3.99
CA VAL A 314 -8.08 3.10 -3.50
C VAL A 314 -8.05 1.59 -3.60
N ARG A 315 -8.02 0.93 -2.45
CA ARG A 315 -7.89 -0.52 -2.33
C ARG A 315 -9.22 -1.16 -1.98
N ASN A 316 -9.46 -2.34 -2.53
CA ASN A 316 -10.71 -3.06 -2.27
C ASN A 316 -10.75 -3.63 -0.85
N ASN A 317 -11.96 -3.83 -0.32
CA ASN A 317 -12.15 -4.27 1.06
C ASN A 317 -11.62 -5.69 1.34
N GLN A 318 -11.61 -6.59 0.35
CA GLN A 318 -11.03 -7.92 0.50
C GLN A 318 -9.51 -7.83 0.65
N TYR A 319 -8.85 -6.99 -0.14
CA TYR A 319 -7.42 -6.71 0.02
C TYR A 319 -7.13 -6.07 1.38
N LEU A 320 -7.96 -5.11 1.81
CA LEU A 320 -7.78 -4.44 3.10
C LEU A 320 -7.90 -5.38 4.30
N VAL A 321 -8.56 -6.54 4.17
CA VAL A 321 -8.52 -7.61 5.19
C VAL A 321 -7.08 -8.08 5.43
N MET A 322 -6.23 -8.18 4.39
CA MET A 322 -4.81 -8.51 4.56
C MET A 322 -4.03 -7.45 5.36
N ILE A 323 -4.47 -6.19 5.29
CA ILE A 323 -3.77 -5.04 5.89
C ILE A 323 -4.25 -4.75 7.32
N TYR A 324 -5.55 -4.89 7.57
CA TYR A 324 -6.17 -4.56 8.84
C TYR A 324 -6.42 -5.77 9.74
N GLY A 325 -6.45 -6.97 9.18
CA GLY A 325 -6.78 -8.22 9.88
C GLY A 325 -8.16 -8.77 9.51
N ILE A 326 -8.40 -10.02 9.93
CA ILE A 326 -9.61 -10.80 9.56
C ILE A 326 -10.91 -10.21 10.11
N ASP A 327 -10.84 -9.33 11.10
CA ASP A 327 -11.98 -8.63 11.68
C ASP A 327 -12.24 -7.27 11.02
N PHE A 328 -11.48 -6.89 9.99
CA PHE A 328 -11.58 -5.59 9.32
C PHE A 328 -13.01 -5.22 8.91
N ILE A 329 -13.73 -6.16 8.27
CA ILE A 329 -15.10 -5.97 7.81
C ILE A 329 -16.05 -5.75 8.99
N ASN A 330 -15.88 -6.52 10.07
CA ASN A 330 -16.71 -6.41 11.27
C ASN A 330 -16.41 -5.14 12.08
N ASN A 331 -15.17 -4.67 12.04
CA ASN A 331 -14.70 -3.46 12.72
C ASN A 331 -14.63 -2.25 11.78
N TYR A 332 -15.33 -2.29 10.65
CA TYR A 332 -15.17 -1.29 9.58
C TYR A 332 -15.43 0.14 10.07
N GLN A 333 -16.50 0.37 10.83
CA GLN A 333 -16.82 1.68 11.40
C GLN A 333 -15.72 2.21 12.33
N TYR A 334 -15.18 1.35 13.19
CA TYR A 334 -14.07 1.69 14.06
C TYR A 334 -12.81 2.07 13.25
N ASN A 335 -12.52 1.30 12.19
CA ASN A 335 -11.39 1.58 11.30
C ASN A 335 -11.58 2.90 10.54
N MET A 336 -12.79 3.20 10.06
CA MET A 336 -13.12 4.50 9.47
C MET A 336 -12.91 5.65 10.44
N GLN A 337 -13.36 5.51 11.71
CA GLN A 337 -13.18 6.54 12.73
C GLN A 337 -11.70 6.82 13.01
N LYS A 338 -10.89 5.76 13.16
CA LYS A 338 -9.46 5.89 13.47
C LYS A 338 -8.60 6.39 12.32
N ARG A 339 -9.08 6.29 11.08
CA ARG A 339 -8.30 6.65 9.91
C ARG A 339 -8.09 8.16 9.78
N ASN A 340 -6.83 8.58 9.73
CA ASN A 340 -6.39 9.93 9.38
C ASN A 340 -5.22 9.84 8.40
N ILE A 341 -5.34 10.51 7.26
CA ILE A 341 -4.35 10.47 6.17
C ILE A 341 -3.56 11.78 6.00
N ASP A 342 -3.84 12.82 6.80
CA ASP A 342 -3.30 14.17 6.55
C ASP A 342 -1.77 14.20 6.57
N LYS A 343 -1.16 13.49 7.53
CA LYS A 343 0.30 13.35 7.60
C LYS A 343 0.85 12.58 6.40
N LYS A 344 0.13 11.54 5.95
CA LYS A 344 0.52 10.71 4.81
C LYS A 344 0.46 11.50 3.50
N ILE A 345 -0.58 12.32 3.31
CA ILE A 345 -0.70 13.25 2.19
C ILE A 345 0.47 14.23 2.18
N LYS A 346 0.80 14.85 3.32
CA LYS A 346 1.92 15.80 3.41
C LYS A 346 3.26 15.16 3.04
N CYS A 347 3.56 13.97 3.54
CA CYS A 347 4.74 13.22 3.12
C CYS A 347 4.69 12.91 1.62
N SER A 348 3.56 12.44 1.11
CA SER A 348 3.38 12.11 -0.30
C SER A 348 3.65 13.30 -1.23
N ILE A 349 3.18 14.51 -0.87
CA ILE A 349 3.46 15.76 -1.58
C ILE A 349 4.97 16.08 -1.55
N ASN A 350 5.56 16.09 -0.37
CA ASN A 350 6.95 16.47 -0.17
C ASN A 350 7.92 15.51 -0.87
N ASP A 351 7.69 14.20 -0.75
CA ASP A 351 8.53 13.20 -1.41
C ASP A 351 8.49 13.35 -2.92
N TRP A 352 7.30 13.65 -3.47
CA TRP A 352 7.14 13.82 -4.91
C TRP A 352 7.79 15.10 -5.41
N ALA A 353 7.73 16.18 -4.63
CA ALA A 353 8.47 17.41 -4.89
C ALA A 353 9.99 17.17 -4.90
N ILE A 354 10.52 16.43 -3.92
CA ILE A 354 11.95 16.07 -3.90
C ILE A 354 12.30 15.21 -5.12
N ASN A 355 11.48 14.21 -5.45
CA ASN A 355 11.71 13.35 -6.61
C ASN A 355 11.72 14.15 -7.93
N HIS A 356 10.81 15.10 -8.09
CA HIS A 356 10.78 15.96 -9.28
C HIS A 356 12.05 16.79 -9.44
N VAL A 357 12.64 17.26 -8.33
CA VAL A 357 13.94 17.98 -8.36
C VAL A 357 15.10 17.00 -8.58
N LEU A 358 15.07 15.81 -7.98
CA LEU A 358 16.05 14.74 -8.24
C LEU A 358 16.14 14.40 -9.73
N LEU A 359 14.99 14.25 -10.41
CA LEU A 359 14.92 13.96 -11.85
C LEU A 359 15.54 15.05 -12.73
N LYS A 360 15.57 16.31 -12.26
CA LYS A 360 16.20 17.44 -12.96
C LYS A 360 17.72 17.42 -12.89
N VAL A 361 18.32 16.71 -11.93
CA VAL A 361 19.77 16.46 -11.93
C VAL A 361 20.10 15.66 -13.18
N LYS A 362 21.00 16.19 -14.02
CA LYS A 362 21.42 15.50 -15.24
C LYS A 362 22.08 14.17 -14.89
N TYR A 363 21.78 13.13 -15.65
CA TYR A 363 22.26 11.78 -15.42
C TYR A 363 23.79 11.70 -15.42
N LYS A 364 24.44 12.45 -16.32
CA LYS A 364 25.90 12.59 -16.36
C LYS A 364 26.50 13.19 -15.08
N ASP A 365 25.75 14.08 -14.41
CA ASP A 365 26.17 14.82 -13.21
C ASP A 365 25.85 14.06 -11.90
N ILE A 366 25.36 12.81 -11.98
CA ILE A 366 25.17 11.95 -10.82
C ILE A 366 26.53 11.40 -10.38
N HIS A 367 27.15 12.02 -9.38
CA HIS A 367 28.42 11.58 -8.82
C HIS A 367 28.58 12.08 -7.38
N SER A 368 29.57 11.56 -6.68
CA SER A 368 29.79 11.82 -5.25
C SER A 368 30.10 13.28 -4.92
N GLU A 369 30.74 14.03 -5.82
CA GLU A 369 30.98 15.46 -5.61
C GLU A 369 29.77 16.37 -5.93
N ASN A 370 28.63 15.81 -6.34
CA ASN A 370 27.42 16.60 -6.54
C ASN A 370 26.69 16.82 -5.20
N TYR A 371 27.09 17.87 -4.48
CA TYR A 371 26.51 18.19 -3.17
C TYR A 371 25.02 18.56 -3.23
N HIS A 372 24.55 19.10 -4.36
CA HIS A 372 23.12 19.36 -4.56
C HIS A 372 22.33 18.04 -4.56
N LEU A 373 22.76 17.05 -5.34
CA LEU A 373 22.19 15.71 -5.33
C LEU A 373 22.25 15.09 -3.93
N LYS A 374 23.39 15.18 -3.24
CA LYS A 374 23.55 14.63 -1.88
C LYS A 374 22.55 15.21 -0.89
N ASN A 375 22.28 16.52 -0.97
CA ASN A 375 21.29 17.17 -0.12
C ASN A 375 19.87 16.69 -0.44
N LEU A 376 19.50 16.57 -1.71
CA LEU A 376 18.18 16.05 -2.09
C LEU A 376 17.96 14.61 -1.58
N VAL A 377 18.98 13.75 -1.72
CA VAL A 377 18.92 12.37 -1.21
C VAL A 377 18.84 12.36 0.32
N TYR A 378 19.61 13.22 1.00
CA TYR A 378 19.53 13.37 2.45
C TYR A 378 18.12 13.77 2.91
N ASP A 379 17.52 14.79 2.27
CA ASP A 379 16.18 15.28 2.56
C ASP A 379 15.14 14.16 2.38
N ARG A 380 15.26 13.38 1.30
CA ARG A 380 14.39 12.23 1.06
C ARG A 380 14.54 11.15 2.12
N ILE A 381 15.77 10.82 2.53
CA ILE A 381 16.04 9.85 3.62
C ILE A 381 15.45 10.35 4.95
N MET A 382 15.48 11.66 5.22
CA MET A 382 14.81 12.22 6.40
C MET A 382 13.28 12.11 6.29
N GLY A 383 12.73 12.29 5.09
CA GLY A 383 11.31 12.04 4.77
C GLY A 383 10.88 10.61 5.13
N GLU A 384 11.65 9.60 4.74
CA GLU A 384 11.36 8.19 5.06
C GLU A 384 11.23 7.94 6.57
N LYS A 385 12.10 8.59 7.37
CA LYS A 385 12.04 8.46 8.84
C LYS A 385 10.74 9.03 9.39
N ILE A 386 10.28 10.16 8.86
CA ILE A 386 9.00 10.76 9.27
C ILE A 386 7.84 9.84 8.85
N GLU A 387 7.87 9.33 7.61
CA GLU A 387 6.86 8.39 7.10
C GLU A 387 6.73 7.13 7.97
N SER A 388 7.86 6.62 8.50
CA SER A 388 7.87 5.42 9.35
C SER A 388 7.13 5.58 10.68
N THR A 389 6.80 6.82 11.08
CA THR A 389 6.02 7.12 12.29
C THR A 389 4.51 7.23 12.04
N ILE A 390 4.09 7.15 10.77
CA ILE A 390 2.69 7.22 10.34
C ILE A 390 2.09 5.81 10.38
N ASP A 391 0.76 5.71 10.46
CA ASP A 391 0.05 4.44 10.34
C ASP A 391 0.54 3.65 9.11
N SER A 392 1.13 2.48 9.37
CA SER A 392 1.77 1.62 8.38
C SER A 392 0.77 0.99 7.40
N ARG A 393 -0.54 1.06 7.71
CA ARG A 393 -1.63 0.53 6.88
C ARG A 393 -2.03 1.47 5.74
N LEU A 394 -1.50 2.70 5.70
CA LEU A 394 -1.82 3.75 4.71
C LEU A 394 -1.02 3.62 3.41
#